data_AF-A0A8T0DJQ2-F1
#
_entry.id   AF-A0A8T0DJQ2-F1
#
_cell.length_a   1.000
_cell.length_b   1.000
_cell.length_c   1.000
_cell.angle_alpha   90.00
_cell.angle_beta   90.00
_cell.angle_gamma   90.00
#
_symmetry.space_group_name_H-M   'P 1'
#
loop_
_entity.id
_entity.type
_entity.pdbx_description
1 polymer ?
#
loop_
_entity_poly.entity_id
_entity_poly.type
_entity_poly.pdbx_seq_one_letter_code
_entity_poly.pdbx_strand_id
1 'polypeptide(L)'
;MLVHSVFLLTLSNVVVMLRLGDPIQTNSPLIIIPGDAGNQVYAHEKDKPREKPSLLWFNLRNVFRMSKLTEELSLTYDPKTHTTHDNEKYEVIFPGWGDTSTIEYLDTTEHVFGEYLHGYQMYLDSTGEFDTFRNPTGVQVICVHGSQVSTPVSLTYPRKGWFHKGFPDETPTITDGDGDGTVPIRSLEVCRQWVNTEHVVLPGAAHIPITTDPRFLTVLRRVLGSHISLVERETGHQIEDDVREI
;
A
#
# COMPACT_ATOMS: atom_id res chain seq x y z
N MET A 1 9.99 -13.01 -28.82
CA MET A 1 10.43 -12.18 -27.68
C MET A 1 9.54 -12.56 -26.52
N LEU A 2 9.98 -13.52 -25.70
CA LEU A 2 9.16 -14.08 -24.62
C LEU A 2 9.25 -13.19 -23.39
N VAL A 3 8.19 -12.43 -23.14
CA VAL A 3 7.93 -11.81 -21.84
C VAL A 3 7.51 -12.93 -20.89
N HIS A 4 8.35 -13.25 -19.91
CA HIS A 4 8.00 -14.13 -18.80
C HIS A 4 7.69 -13.23 -17.60
N SER A 5 6.41 -12.99 -17.36
CA SER A 5 5.86 -12.21 -16.23
C SER A 5 6.18 -12.85 -14.87
N VAL A 6 6.15 -12.07 -13.77
CA VAL A 6 5.52 -12.43 -12.48
C VAL A 6 5.05 -11.17 -11.73
N PHE A 7 3.84 -11.26 -11.17
CA PHE A 7 3.10 -10.32 -10.32
C PHE A 7 3.41 -10.55 -8.82
N LEU A 8 3.33 -9.51 -7.99
CA LEU A 8 3.15 -9.65 -6.54
C LEU A 8 2.00 -8.74 -6.08
N LEU A 9 0.92 -9.35 -5.58
CA LEU A 9 -0.13 -8.68 -4.80
C LEU A 9 0.35 -8.61 -3.35
N THR A 10 0.75 -7.43 -2.88
CA THR A 10 1.02 -7.22 -1.45
C THR A 10 -0.22 -6.57 -0.81
N LEU A 11 -1.01 -7.35 -0.07
CA LEU A 11 -2.12 -6.87 0.80
C LEU A 11 -1.62 -6.11 2.05
N SER A 12 -0.39 -5.64 2.02
CA SER A 12 0.20 -4.71 2.98
C SER A 12 1.27 -3.96 2.20
N ASN A 13 1.45 -2.67 2.47
CA ASN A 13 2.49 -1.83 1.87
C ASN A 13 3.92 -2.34 2.21
N VAL A 14 4.30 -3.50 1.69
CA VAL A 14 5.67 -3.98 1.63
C VAL A 14 6.25 -3.44 0.34
N VAL A 15 7.15 -2.46 0.44
CA VAL A 15 7.94 -2.02 -0.71
C VAL A 15 8.95 -3.13 -1.01
N VAL A 16 8.62 -4.01 -1.96
CA VAL A 16 9.54 -5.04 -2.44
C VAL A 16 10.42 -4.43 -3.53
N MET A 17 11.66 -4.09 -3.17
CA MET A 17 12.68 -3.75 -4.18
C MET A 17 13.27 -5.03 -4.76
N LEU A 18 12.93 -5.34 -6.01
CA LEU A 18 13.54 -6.44 -6.76
C LEU A 18 14.76 -5.90 -7.53
N ARG A 19 15.95 -6.40 -7.20
CA ARG A 19 17.18 -6.12 -7.96
C ARG A 19 17.62 -7.38 -8.71
N LEU A 20 17.73 -7.26 -10.03
CA LEU A 20 18.33 -8.26 -10.90
C LEU A 20 19.78 -7.83 -11.22
N GLY A 21 20.78 -8.60 -10.77
CA GLY A 21 22.18 -8.49 -11.22
C GLY A 21 23.25 -8.00 -10.22
N ASP A 22 24.52 -8.19 -10.65
CA ASP A 22 25.84 -8.01 -10.01
C ASP A 22 26.13 -6.62 -9.36
N PRO A 23 27.24 -6.40 -8.61
CA PRO A 23 27.30 -5.38 -7.56
C PRO A 23 27.28 -3.94 -8.07
N ILE A 24 26.81 -3.07 -7.16
CA ILE A 24 26.45 -1.64 -7.25
C ILE A 24 27.09 -0.89 -8.42
N GLN A 25 26.34 -0.74 -9.51
CA GLN A 25 26.54 0.33 -10.48
C GLN A 25 25.58 1.48 -10.13
N THR A 26 26.12 2.69 -10.03
CA THR A 26 25.33 3.93 -9.99
C THR A 26 24.42 3.96 -11.23
N ASN A 27 23.11 4.14 -11.03
CA ASN A 27 22.03 4.16 -12.06
C ASN A 27 21.31 2.82 -12.35
N SER A 28 20.95 2.05 -11.32
CA SER A 28 19.93 1.00 -11.50
C SER A 28 18.54 1.65 -11.69
N PRO A 29 17.73 1.25 -12.68
CA PRO A 29 16.37 1.78 -12.86
C PRO A 29 15.50 1.43 -11.64
N LEU A 30 14.69 2.39 -11.20
CA LEU A 30 13.75 2.23 -10.10
C LEU A 30 12.34 2.01 -10.67
N ILE A 31 11.71 0.90 -10.28
CA ILE A 31 10.29 0.64 -10.51
C ILE A 31 9.59 0.78 -9.16
N ILE A 32 8.52 1.57 -9.10
CA ILE A 32 7.71 1.77 -7.90
C ILE A 32 6.39 1.05 -8.12
N ILE A 33 6.04 0.17 -7.18
CA ILE A 33 4.76 -0.53 -7.15
C ILE A 33 4.01 0.00 -5.92
N PRO A 34 2.90 0.74 -6.10
CA PRO A 34 2.09 1.20 -4.98
C PRO A 34 1.36 0.02 -4.33
N GLY A 35 1.03 0.15 -3.04
CA GLY A 35 0.15 -0.80 -2.37
C GLY A 35 -1.33 -0.49 -2.60
N ASP A 36 -2.19 -1.10 -1.78
CA ASP A 36 -3.63 -0.92 -1.87
C ASP A 36 -4.01 0.56 -1.77
N ALA A 37 -4.94 0.97 -2.65
CA ALA A 37 -5.40 2.34 -2.80
C ALA A 37 -4.28 3.36 -3.14
N GLY A 38 -3.08 2.91 -3.53
CA GLY A 38 -1.89 3.73 -3.72
C GLY A 38 -1.71 4.31 -5.13
N ASN A 39 -2.74 4.25 -5.99
CA ASN A 39 -2.71 4.85 -7.32
C ASN A 39 -4.10 5.37 -7.73
N GLN A 40 -4.12 6.34 -8.64
CA GLN A 40 -5.39 6.84 -9.18
C GLN A 40 -6.16 5.75 -9.95
N VAL A 41 -7.49 5.78 -9.82
CA VAL A 41 -8.42 4.90 -10.52
C VAL A 41 -9.51 5.74 -11.17
N TYR A 42 -9.88 5.38 -12.40
CA TYR A 42 -10.95 6.02 -13.15
C TYR A 42 -12.06 5.01 -13.46
N ALA A 43 -13.29 5.50 -13.57
CA ALA A 43 -14.43 4.73 -14.06
C ALA A 43 -15.01 5.35 -15.33
N HIS A 44 -15.45 4.49 -16.24
CA HIS A 44 -16.17 4.85 -17.45
C HIS A 44 -17.42 3.99 -17.63
N GLU A 45 -18.57 4.60 -17.91
CA GLU A 45 -19.80 3.86 -18.21
C GLU A 45 -19.71 3.26 -19.61
N LYS A 46 -19.78 1.93 -19.71
CA LYS A 46 -19.64 1.19 -20.97
C LYS A 46 -20.74 1.56 -21.98
N ASP A 47 -21.93 1.88 -21.51
CA ASP A 47 -23.07 2.30 -22.34
C ASP A 47 -22.98 3.75 -22.86
N LYS A 48 -22.00 4.53 -22.37
CA LYS A 48 -21.80 5.94 -22.75
C LYS A 48 -20.39 6.20 -23.27
N PRO A 49 -19.97 5.58 -24.39
CA PRO A 49 -18.59 5.61 -24.89
C PRO A 49 -18.09 7.00 -25.32
N ARG A 50 -18.99 8.00 -25.41
CA ARG A 50 -18.64 9.39 -25.75
C ARG A 50 -18.33 10.26 -24.53
N GLU A 51 -18.69 9.81 -23.33
CA GLU A 51 -18.39 10.52 -22.10
C GLU A 51 -16.92 10.27 -21.70
N LYS A 52 -16.31 11.21 -20.98
CA LYS A 52 -14.93 11.02 -20.52
C LYS A 52 -14.92 10.16 -19.26
N PRO A 53 -13.90 9.30 -19.06
CA PRO A 53 -13.69 8.64 -17.78
C PRO A 53 -13.58 9.66 -16.64
N SER A 54 -14.12 9.32 -15.48
CA SER A 54 -14.13 10.19 -14.30
C SER A 54 -13.20 9.64 -13.21
N LEU A 55 -12.53 10.54 -12.48
CA LEU A 55 -11.66 10.15 -11.37
C LEU A 55 -12.52 9.55 -10.26
N LEU A 56 -12.29 8.26 -10.03
CA LEU A 56 -13.01 7.43 -9.08
C LEU A 56 -12.30 7.41 -7.73
N TRP A 57 -10.98 7.16 -7.75
CA TRP A 57 -10.13 7.09 -6.56
C TRP A 57 -8.81 7.88 -6.77
N PHE A 58 -8.36 8.70 -5.81
CA PHE A 58 -9.12 9.17 -4.64
C PHE A 58 -9.92 10.44 -5.02
N ASN A 59 -11.19 10.51 -4.62
CA ASN A 59 -12.08 11.66 -4.89
C ASN A 59 -13.05 11.86 -3.72
N LEU A 60 -12.78 12.86 -2.88
CA LEU A 60 -13.56 13.15 -1.68
C LEU A 60 -15.08 13.33 -1.92
N ARG A 61 -15.50 13.81 -3.10
CA ARG A 61 -16.95 13.93 -3.41
C ARG A 61 -17.63 12.56 -3.51
N ASN A 62 -16.88 11.54 -3.90
CA ASN A 62 -17.38 10.17 -4.00
C ASN A 62 -17.48 9.50 -2.60
N VAL A 63 -16.79 10.03 -1.58
CA VAL A 63 -16.94 9.60 -0.17
C VAL A 63 -18.33 9.94 0.38
N PHE A 64 -18.95 11.04 -0.04
CA PHE A 64 -20.37 11.30 0.30
C PHE A 64 -21.36 10.48 -0.54
N ARG A 65 -20.85 9.68 -1.48
CA ARG A 65 -21.61 8.80 -2.39
C ARG A 65 -21.04 7.38 -2.36
N MET A 66 -20.75 6.86 -1.16
CA MET A 66 -20.17 5.54 -0.97
C MET A 66 -20.86 4.44 -1.77
N SER A 67 -22.20 4.45 -1.81
CA SER A 67 -22.99 3.47 -2.58
C SER A 67 -22.65 3.47 -4.06
N LYS A 68 -22.36 4.64 -4.64
CA LYS A 68 -21.98 4.79 -6.05
C LYS A 68 -20.53 4.32 -6.26
N LEU A 69 -19.61 4.71 -5.37
CA LEU A 69 -18.22 4.26 -5.42
C LEU A 69 -18.11 2.73 -5.30
N THR A 70 -18.87 2.12 -4.39
CA THR A 70 -18.93 0.65 -4.25
C THR A 70 -19.56 -0.02 -5.45
N GLU A 71 -20.56 0.60 -6.10
CA GLU A 71 -21.12 0.07 -7.34
C GLU A 71 -20.07 0.13 -8.46
N GLU A 72 -19.42 1.27 -8.67
CA GLU A 72 -18.42 1.46 -9.74
C GLU A 72 -17.19 0.55 -9.58
N LEU A 73 -16.76 0.27 -8.34
CA LEU A 73 -15.64 -0.63 -8.02
C LEU A 73 -16.05 -2.09 -7.78
N SER A 74 -17.35 -2.42 -7.82
CA SER A 74 -17.79 -3.76 -7.42
C SER A 74 -17.22 -4.84 -8.34
N LEU A 75 -16.66 -5.88 -7.74
CA LEU A 75 -16.35 -7.12 -8.44
C LEU A 75 -17.45 -8.15 -8.19
N THR A 76 -17.75 -8.94 -9.21
CA THR A 76 -18.64 -10.10 -9.09
C THR A 76 -17.80 -11.35 -8.93
N TYR A 77 -17.98 -12.07 -7.83
CA TYR A 77 -17.29 -13.32 -7.57
C TYR A 77 -18.14 -14.52 -7.99
N ASP A 78 -17.61 -15.39 -8.84
CA ASP A 78 -18.23 -16.67 -9.21
C ASP A 78 -17.69 -17.80 -8.31
N PRO A 79 -18.50 -18.33 -7.38
CA PRO A 79 -18.08 -19.37 -6.45
C PRO A 79 -17.90 -20.75 -7.09
N LYS A 80 -18.32 -20.95 -8.35
CA LYS A 80 -18.15 -22.22 -9.06
C LYS A 80 -16.79 -22.29 -9.76
N THR A 81 -16.37 -21.17 -10.34
CA THR A 81 -15.10 -21.08 -11.09
C THR A 81 -13.97 -20.52 -10.23
N HIS A 82 -14.28 -19.97 -9.05
CA HIS A 82 -13.31 -19.28 -8.19
C HIS A 82 -12.67 -18.09 -8.90
N THR A 83 -13.44 -17.37 -9.72
CA THR A 83 -12.98 -16.21 -10.48
C THR A 83 -13.76 -14.96 -10.13
N THR A 84 -13.09 -13.82 -10.20
CA THR A 84 -13.72 -12.50 -10.09
C THR A 84 -13.86 -11.86 -11.47
N HIS A 85 -14.96 -11.16 -11.68
CA HIS A 85 -15.27 -10.45 -12.91
C HIS A 85 -15.56 -8.98 -12.62
N ASP A 86 -15.13 -8.12 -13.53
CA ASP A 86 -15.38 -6.67 -13.45
C ASP A 86 -16.87 -6.37 -13.48
N ASN A 87 -17.22 -5.17 -13.02
CA ASN A 87 -18.57 -4.64 -13.12
C ASN A 87 -19.07 -4.65 -14.59
N GLU A 88 -20.30 -5.11 -14.82
CA GLU A 88 -20.87 -5.19 -16.17
C GLU A 88 -21.15 -3.81 -16.79
N LYS A 89 -21.46 -2.79 -15.98
CA LYS A 89 -21.82 -1.43 -16.40
C LYS A 89 -20.60 -0.50 -16.55
N TYR A 90 -19.58 -0.71 -15.72
CA TYR A 90 -18.44 0.19 -15.62
C TYR A 90 -17.14 -0.49 -16.10
N GLU A 91 -16.33 0.26 -16.84
CA GLU A 91 -14.94 -0.06 -17.10
C GLU A 91 -14.07 0.69 -16.08
N VAL A 92 -13.27 -0.06 -15.32
CA VAL A 92 -12.32 0.48 -14.36
C VAL A 92 -10.95 0.61 -15.03
N ILE A 93 -10.36 1.80 -14.96
CA ILE A 93 -9.15 2.16 -15.70
C ILE A 93 -8.06 2.57 -14.71
N PHE A 94 -6.88 1.98 -14.89
CA PHE A 94 -5.65 2.29 -14.15
C PHE A 94 -4.67 3.03 -15.07
N PRO A 95 -4.64 4.37 -15.06
CA PRO A 95 -3.76 5.16 -15.93
C PRO A 95 -2.32 5.25 -15.40
N GLY A 96 -1.43 5.84 -16.19
CA GLY A 96 -0.08 6.24 -15.74
C GLY A 96 0.99 5.15 -15.80
N TRP A 97 0.77 4.06 -16.55
CA TRP A 97 1.78 3.02 -16.73
C TRP A 97 3.09 3.58 -17.30
N GLY A 98 4.18 3.43 -16.57
CA GLY A 98 5.51 3.94 -16.93
C GLY A 98 5.76 5.40 -16.55
N ASP A 99 4.82 6.05 -15.88
CA ASP A 99 4.92 7.40 -15.32
C ASP A 99 4.71 7.37 -13.78
N THR A 100 5.00 8.47 -13.08
CA THR A 100 4.87 8.58 -11.62
C THR A 100 3.68 9.43 -11.17
N SER A 101 3.04 10.19 -12.08
CA SER A 101 1.99 11.16 -11.74
C SER A 101 0.82 10.56 -10.96
N THR A 102 0.44 9.32 -11.22
CA THR A 102 -0.74 8.65 -10.62
C THR A 102 -0.48 8.05 -9.24
N ILE A 103 0.79 8.00 -8.81
CA ILE A 103 1.21 7.47 -7.51
C ILE A 103 1.82 8.55 -6.60
N GLU A 104 2.19 9.71 -7.15
CA GLU A 104 2.68 10.85 -6.38
C GLU A 104 1.54 11.59 -5.65
N TYR A 105 0.37 11.69 -6.27
CA TYR A 105 -0.78 12.41 -5.73
C TYR A 105 -2.07 11.61 -5.90
N LEU A 106 -2.64 11.17 -4.77
CA LEU A 106 -3.85 10.33 -4.72
C LEU A 106 -5.14 11.16 -4.56
N ASP A 107 -5.22 12.05 -3.55
CA ASP A 107 -6.16 13.21 -3.37
C ASP A 107 -5.96 13.82 -1.93
N THR A 108 -6.72 14.86 -1.52
CA THR A 108 -6.41 15.88 -0.48
C THR A 108 -7.00 15.67 0.93
N THR A 109 -7.74 14.61 1.25
CA THR A 109 -8.23 14.30 2.63
C THR A 109 -8.61 12.82 2.75
N GLU A 110 -8.87 12.28 3.94
CA GLU A 110 -8.57 10.86 4.27
C GLU A 110 -9.78 9.92 4.52
N HIS A 111 -9.55 8.60 4.28
CA HIS A 111 -10.26 7.33 4.66
C HIS A 111 -11.55 6.88 3.92
N VAL A 112 -11.63 5.58 3.48
CA VAL A 112 -12.64 4.49 3.78
C VAL A 112 -12.31 3.12 3.07
N PHE A 113 -12.74 1.94 3.60
CA PHE A 113 -13.52 0.77 3.00
C PHE A 113 -13.16 -0.61 3.64
N GLY A 114 -13.98 -1.71 3.72
CA GLY A 114 -15.25 -2.17 3.13
C GLY A 114 -15.79 -3.51 3.75
N GLU A 115 -16.70 -4.23 3.06
CA GLU A 115 -17.41 -5.47 3.51
C GLU A 115 -16.60 -6.79 3.43
N TYR A 116 -16.77 -7.69 4.41
CA TYR A 116 -15.83 -8.79 4.70
C TYR A 116 -16.09 -10.15 4.03
N LEU A 117 -17.32 -10.48 3.62
CA LEU A 117 -17.69 -11.87 3.31
C LEU A 117 -17.08 -12.39 1.99
N HIS A 118 -17.08 -11.60 0.92
CA HIS A 118 -16.44 -11.99 -0.35
C HIS A 118 -14.91 -11.90 -0.29
N GLY A 119 -14.38 -10.89 0.41
CA GLY A 119 -12.94 -10.74 0.59
C GLY A 119 -12.29 -11.95 1.26
N TYR A 120 -12.97 -12.58 2.23
CA TYR A 120 -12.48 -13.80 2.88
C TYR A 120 -12.38 -14.98 1.90
N GLN A 121 -13.35 -15.17 1.00
CA GLN A 121 -13.29 -16.26 0.02
C GLN A 121 -12.17 -16.03 -1.02
N MET A 122 -12.00 -14.79 -1.48
CA MET A 122 -10.88 -14.41 -2.36
C MET A 122 -9.52 -14.64 -1.69
N TYR A 123 -9.43 -14.37 -0.38
CA TYR A 123 -8.25 -14.69 0.40
C TYR A 123 -7.98 -16.20 0.41
N LEU A 124 -8.97 -17.04 0.71
CA LEU A 124 -8.79 -18.49 0.71
C LEU A 124 -8.29 -19.01 -0.65
N ASP A 125 -8.89 -18.55 -1.75
CA ASP A 125 -8.52 -19.01 -3.09
C ASP A 125 -7.12 -18.55 -3.51
N SER A 126 -6.71 -17.34 -3.11
CA SER A 126 -5.37 -16.80 -3.44
C SER A 126 -4.24 -17.39 -2.58
N THR A 127 -4.53 -17.85 -1.36
CA THR A 127 -3.49 -18.39 -0.44
C THR A 127 -2.82 -19.67 -0.95
N GLY A 128 -3.44 -20.39 -1.89
CA GLY A 128 -2.88 -21.60 -2.49
C GLY A 128 -1.98 -21.36 -3.71
N GLU A 129 -2.04 -20.17 -4.31
CA GLU A 129 -1.32 -19.85 -5.56
C GLU A 129 0.16 -19.51 -5.32
N PHE A 130 0.50 -18.96 -4.15
CA PHE A 130 1.87 -18.60 -3.80
C PHE A 130 2.13 -18.72 -2.30
N ASP A 131 3.30 -19.28 -1.95
CA ASP A 131 3.74 -19.39 -0.56
C ASP A 131 4.38 -18.07 -0.10
N THR A 132 3.61 -17.26 0.63
CA THR A 132 4.05 -15.98 1.20
C THR A 132 5.15 -16.11 2.26
N PHE A 133 5.40 -17.31 2.80
CA PHE A 133 6.45 -17.55 3.78
C PHE A 133 7.79 -17.86 3.12
N ARG A 134 7.80 -18.22 1.84
CA ARG A 134 9.02 -18.55 1.11
C ARG A 134 9.68 -17.32 0.52
N ASN A 135 11.00 -17.25 0.61
CA ASN A 135 11.77 -16.16 0.02
C ASN A 135 11.70 -16.19 -1.52
N PRO A 136 11.68 -15.02 -2.20
CA PRO A 136 11.80 -14.97 -3.64
C PRO A 136 13.20 -15.45 -4.09
N THR A 137 13.27 -16.04 -5.27
CA THR A 137 14.53 -16.54 -5.86
C THR A 137 15.04 -15.59 -6.94
N GLY A 138 16.37 -15.54 -7.11
CA GLY A 138 17.01 -14.76 -8.17
C GLY A 138 17.09 -13.24 -7.94
N VAL A 139 16.73 -12.77 -6.73
CA VAL A 139 16.75 -11.35 -6.37
C VAL A 139 17.32 -11.15 -4.96
N GLN A 140 17.97 -10.01 -4.73
CA GLN A 140 18.30 -9.55 -3.38
C GLN A 140 17.08 -8.84 -2.78
N VAL A 141 16.75 -9.15 -1.53
CA VAL A 141 15.63 -8.53 -0.82
C VAL A 141 16.14 -7.65 0.31
N ILE A 142 15.58 -6.45 0.40
CA ILE A 142 15.74 -5.55 1.55
C ILE A 142 14.34 -5.33 2.12
N CYS A 143 14.09 -5.90 3.28
CA CYS A 143 12.81 -5.84 3.97
C CYS A 143 12.82 -4.68 4.96
N VAL A 144 12.05 -3.62 4.67
CA VAL A 144 11.92 -2.44 5.52
C VAL A 144 10.50 -2.36 6.07
N HIS A 145 10.35 -2.22 7.39
CA HIS A 145 9.03 -2.11 8.02
C HIS A 145 9.04 -1.28 9.31
N GLY A 146 7.86 -0.77 9.68
CA GLY A 146 7.62 -0.10 10.96
C GLY A 146 7.57 -1.08 12.15
N SER A 147 7.67 -0.53 13.35
CA SER A 147 7.37 -1.23 14.62
C SER A 147 7.04 -0.20 15.70
N GLN A 148 6.58 -0.65 16.86
CA GLN A 148 6.22 0.15 18.03
C GLN A 148 5.10 1.15 17.78
N VAL A 149 4.17 0.82 16.88
CA VAL A 149 2.94 1.58 16.64
C VAL A 149 1.75 0.70 17.03
N SER A 150 0.84 1.23 17.84
CA SER A 150 -0.37 0.51 18.29
C SER A 150 -1.17 0.04 17.08
N THR A 151 -1.33 -1.27 16.94
CA THR A 151 -1.91 -1.89 15.75
C THR A 151 -2.97 -2.91 16.12
N PRO A 152 -4.19 -2.87 15.52
CA PRO A 152 -5.23 -3.86 15.79
C PRO A 152 -4.77 -5.30 15.54
N VAL A 153 -4.84 -6.17 16.55
CA VAL A 153 -4.48 -7.60 16.43
C VAL A 153 -5.66 -8.55 16.64
N SER A 154 -6.73 -8.08 17.30
CA SER A 154 -7.94 -8.88 17.55
C SER A 154 -9.18 -8.00 17.63
N LEU A 155 -10.29 -8.52 17.10
CA LEU A 155 -11.63 -7.92 17.17
C LEU A 155 -12.52 -8.82 18.01
N THR A 156 -13.01 -8.32 19.13
CA THR A 156 -13.93 -9.06 20.03
C THR A 156 -15.33 -8.51 19.90
N TYR A 157 -16.26 -9.34 19.43
CA TYR A 157 -17.67 -8.98 19.30
C TYR A 157 -18.45 -9.47 20.52
N PRO A 158 -19.36 -8.66 21.08
CA PRO A 158 -20.24 -9.11 22.14
C PRO A 158 -21.21 -10.17 21.61
N ARG A 159 -21.69 -11.03 22.50
CA ARG A 159 -22.75 -11.99 22.15
C ARG A 159 -24.03 -11.25 21.80
N LYS A 160 -24.73 -11.74 20.78
CA LYS A 160 -26.06 -11.23 20.41
C LYS A 160 -26.99 -11.30 21.62
N GLY A 161 -27.63 -10.18 21.93
CA GLY A 161 -28.50 -10.04 23.07
C GLY A 161 -29.58 -9.00 22.80
N TRP A 162 -30.32 -8.63 23.83
CA TRP A 162 -31.40 -7.66 23.67
C TRP A 162 -30.89 -6.24 23.32
N PHE A 163 -29.67 -5.91 23.76
CA PHE A 163 -29.03 -4.61 23.53
C PHE A 163 -27.84 -4.65 22.55
N HIS A 164 -27.46 -5.83 22.06
CA HIS A 164 -26.32 -6.01 21.17
C HIS A 164 -26.72 -6.83 19.96
N LYS A 165 -26.45 -6.32 18.78
CA LYS A 165 -26.70 -7.03 17.50
C LYS A 165 -25.79 -8.25 17.37
N GLY A 166 -24.63 -8.22 18.04
CA GLY A 166 -23.60 -9.25 17.95
C GLY A 166 -22.88 -9.24 16.59
N PHE A 167 -22.04 -10.24 16.35
CA PHE A 167 -21.35 -10.37 15.06
C PHE A 167 -22.33 -10.67 13.90
N PRO A 168 -22.17 -10.07 12.70
CA PRO A 168 -21.15 -9.08 12.31
C PRO A 168 -21.59 -7.61 12.46
N ASP A 169 -22.81 -7.37 12.92
CA ASP A 169 -23.51 -6.07 12.80
C ASP A 169 -23.28 -5.10 13.98
N GLU A 170 -22.56 -5.54 15.02
CA GLU A 170 -22.17 -4.73 16.17
C GLU A 170 -20.72 -4.26 16.04
N THR A 171 -20.40 -3.04 16.48
CA THR A 171 -19.01 -2.58 16.55
C THR A 171 -18.20 -3.44 17.55
N PRO A 172 -17.05 -4.02 17.12
CA PRO A 172 -16.23 -4.82 18.01
C PRO A 172 -15.42 -3.97 18.98
N THR A 173 -14.98 -4.59 20.09
CA THR A 173 -13.84 -4.07 20.87
C THR A 173 -12.54 -4.48 20.20
N ILE A 174 -11.64 -3.53 19.99
CA ILE A 174 -10.36 -3.75 19.33
C ILE A 174 -9.28 -3.94 20.40
N THR A 175 -8.49 -5.00 20.26
CA THR A 175 -7.27 -5.21 21.04
C THR A 175 -6.07 -4.92 20.16
N ASP A 176 -5.20 -4.03 20.63
CA ASP A 176 -4.00 -3.62 19.91
C ASP A 176 -2.76 -4.37 20.40
N GLY A 177 -1.81 -4.53 19.49
CA GLY A 177 -0.46 -5.02 19.74
C GLY A 177 0.56 -4.21 18.95
N ASP A 178 1.77 -4.75 18.84
CA ASP A 178 2.86 -4.12 18.09
C ASP A 178 2.66 -4.27 16.55
N GLY A 179 3.09 -3.27 15.80
CA GLY A 179 3.01 -3.17 14.34
C GLY A 179 3.34 -1.77 13.83
N ASP A 180 2.76 -1.38 12.70
CA ASP A 180 2.93 -0.08 12.05
C ASP A 180 1.66 0.80 12.06
N GLY A 181 0.64 0.43 12.82
CA GLY A 181 -0.67 1.09 12.88
C GLY A 181 -1.76 0.42 12.04
N THR A 182 -1.37 -0.41 11.06
CA THR A 182 -2.29 -1.17 10.21
C THR A 182 -1.95 -2.66 10.20
N VAL A 183 -0.67 -2.99 10.07
CA VAL A 183 -0.18 -4.36 9.89
C VAL A 183 0.53 -4.84 11.15
N PRO A 184 0.06 -5.92 11.79
CA PRO A 184 0.69 -6.47 13.00
C PRO A 184 2.14 -6.92 12.77
N ILE A 185 2.98 -6.78 13.80
CA ILE A 185 4.41 -7.10 13.75
C ILE A 185 4.70 -8.52 13.27
N ARG A 186 3.86 -9.50 13.64
CA ARG A 186 3.99 -10.90 13.21
C ARG A 186 3.94 -11.08 11.69
N SER A 187 3.23 -10.18 10.99
CA SER A 187 3.14 -10.19 9.52
C SER A 187 4.31 -9.45 8.90
N LEU A 188 4.69 -8.31 9.47
CA LEU A 188 5.83 -7.51 9.01
C LEU A 188 7.17 -8.26 9.13
N GLU A 189 7.30 -9.14 10.12
CA GLU A 189 8.53 -9.88 10.41
C GLU A 189 8.66 -11.21 9.65
N VAL A 190 7.72 -11.60 8.79
CA VAL A 190 7.80 -12.87 8.02
C VAL A 190 9.09 -12.97 7.23
N CYS A 191 9.55 -11.85 6.66
CA CYS A 191 10.77 -11.80 5.89
C CYS A 191 12.01 -12.21 6.70
N ARG A 192 12.00 -12.17 8.04
CA ARG A 192 13.13 -12.63 8.88
C ARG A 192 13.49 -14.10 8.69
N GLN A 193 12.57 -14.87 8.13
CA GLN A 193 12.78 -16.29 7.82
C GLN A 193 13.50 -16.47 6.47
N TRP A 194 13.64 -15.40 5.68
CA TRP A 194 14.21 -15.47 4.34
C TRP A 194 15.74 -15.38 4.36
N VAL A 195 16.38 -16.31 3.66
CA VAL A 195 17.84 -16.33 3.50
C VAL A 195 18.29 -15.14 2.65
N ASN A 196 19.44 -14.55 2.96
CA ASN A 196 20.04 -13.43 2.22
C ASN A 196 19.15 -12.18 2.11
N THR A 197 18.29 -11.94 3.11
CA THR A 197 17.47 -10.74 3.21
C THR A 197 18.08 -9.76 4.21
N GLU A 198 18.19 -8.50 3.82
CA GLU A 198 18.54 -7.43 4.76
C GLU A 198 17.27 -6.97 5.48
N HIS A 199 17.33 -6.84 6.80
CA HIS A 199 16.20 -6.40 7.62
C HIS A 199 16.44 -5.02 8.19
N VAL A 200 15.54 -4.09 7.90
CA VAL A 200 15.57 -2.74 8.46
C VAL A 200 14.26 -2.48 9.18
N VAL A 201 14.32 -2.44 10.51
CA VAL A 201 13.17 -2.08 11.35
C VAL A 201 13.25 -0.59 11.67
N LEU A 202 12.13 0.12 11.48
CA LEU A 202 12.00 1.55 11.74
C LEU A 202 11.00 1.77 12.89
N PRO A 203 11.44 1.78 14.16
CA PRO A 203 10.56 2.06 15.29
C PRO A 203 9.85 3.41 15.15
N GLY A 204 8.56 3.43 15.45
CA GLY A 204 7.66 4.57 15.34
C GLY A 204 7.23 4.96 13.92
N ALA A 205 7.72 4.28 12.87
CA ALA A 205 7.27 4.55 11.51
C ALA A 205 5.88 3.92 11.29
N ALA A 206 4.87 4.76 11.06
CA ALA A 206 3.51 4.31 10.77
C ALA A 206 3.33 3.93 9.30
N HIS A 207 2.31 3.11 9.02
CA HIS A 207 2.06 2.39 7.77
C HIS A 207 2.13 3.26 6.51
N ILE A 208 1.43 4.40 6.51
CA ILE A 208 1.42 5.34 5.38
C ILE A 208 2.66 6.24 5.37
N PRO A 209 3.02 6.95 6.46
CA PRO A 209 4.10 7.92 6.43
C PRO A 209 5.51 7.31 6.31
N ILE A 210 5.67 5.99 6.45
CA ILE A 210 6.97 5.31 6.26
C ILE A 210 7.64 5.65 4.91
N THR A 211 6.85 5.88 3.87
CA THR A 211 7.32 6.27 2.53
C THR A 211 8.05 7.62 2.52
N THR A 212 7.73 8.48 3.48
CA THR A 212 8.36 9.80 3.69
C THR A 212 9.34 9.83 4.86
N ASP A 213 9.52 8.71 5.57
CA ASP A 213 10.42 8.63 6.73
C ASP A 213 11.88 8.86 6.30
N PRO A 214 12.62 9.81 6.91
CA PRO A 214 14.00 10.10 6.53
C PRO A 214 14.94 8.89 6.59
N ARG A 215 14.70 7.94 7.50
CA ARG A 215 15.45 6.69 7.64
C ARG A 215 15.15 5.75 6.48
N PHE A 216 13.89 5.65 6.07
CA PHE A 216 13.51 4.91 4.86
C PHE A 216 14.17 5.51 3.61
N LEU A 217 14.10 6.84 3.45
CA LEU A 217 14.75 7.54 2.34
C LEU A 217 16.28 7.36 2.34
N THR A 218 16.90 7.19 3.51
CA THR A 218 18.34 6.88 3.64
C THR A 218 18.65 5.47 3.13
N VAL A 219 17.83 4.48 3.49
CA VAL A 219 17.94 3.12 2.94
C VAL A 219 17.80 3.13 1.43
N LEU A 220 16.76 3.80 0.91
CA LEU A 220 16.53 3.95 -0.53
C LEU A 220 17.75 4.52 -1.26
N ARG A 221 18.31 5.62 -0.75
CA ARG A 221 19.50 6.27 -1.32
C ARG A 221 20.72 5.37 -1.33
N ARG A 222 20.93 4.59 -0.27
CA ARG A 222 22.01 3.60 -0.17
C ARG A 222 21.85 2.52 -1.23
N VAL A 223 20.63 2.01 -1.43
CA VAL A 223 20.33 0.97 -2.43
C VAL A 223 20.56 1.46 -3.85
N LEU A 224 20.20 2.71 -4.13
CA LEU A 224 20.39 3.34 -5.44
C LEU A 224 21.86 3.73 -5.72
N GLY A 225 22.77 3.52 -4.77
CA GLY A 225 24.19 3.89 -4.90
C GLY A 225 24.44 5.40 -4.86
N SER A 226 23.51 6.19 -4.33
CA SER A 226 23.70 7.62 -4.14
C SER A 226 24.49 7.87 -2.85
N HIS A 227 25.78 8.18 -2.99
CA HIS A 227 26.56 8.71 -1.87
C HIS A 227 26.10 10.15 -1.60
N ILE A 228 25.26 10.34 -0.59
CA ILE A 228 25.08 11.68 0.00
C ILE A 228 26.19 11.87 1.03
N SER A 229 27.18 12.69 0.69
CA SER A 229 27.96 13.43 1.66
C SER A 229 27.00 14.32 2.45
N LEU A 230 26.71 13.93 3.69
CA LEU A 230 26.07 14.83 4.64
C LEU A 230 27.04 15.99 4.88
N VAL A 231 26.84 17.10 4.17
CA VAL A 231 27.39 18.38 4.59
C VAL A 231 26.51 18.83 5.75
N GLU A 232 26.92 18.50 6.96
CA GLU A 232 26.47 19.22 8.15
C GLU A 232 26.78 20.70 7.93
N ARG A 233 25.74 21.51 7.70
CA ARG A 233 25.86 22.96 7.85
C ARG A 233 25.86 23.28 9.34
N GLU A 234 26.98 23.03 10.00
CA GLU A 234 27.38 23.86 11.12
C GLU A 234 27.86 25.20 10.56
N THR A 235 27.03 26.24 10.62
CA THR A 235 27.54 27.61 10.63
C THR A 235 26.65 28.43 11.55
N GLY A 236 27.09 28.54 12.80
CA GLY A 236 26.84 29.75 13.56
C GLY A 236 27.70 30.86 13.00
N HIS A 237 27.08 31.89 12.43
CA HIS A 237 27.57 33.26 12.53
C HIS A 237 26.40 34.23 12.32
N GLN A 238 26.41 35.25 13.16
CA GLN A 238 25.39 36.27 13.34
C GLN A 238 25.77 37.49 12.49
N ILE A 239 24.75 38.29 12.14
CA ILE A 239 24.81 39.68 11.63
C ILE A 239 25.11 39.82 10.13
N GLU A 240 24.11 40.24 9.34
CA GLU A 240 23.97 41.67 8.98
C GLU A 240 22.56 41.95 8.42
N ASP A 241 22.00 43.05 8.91
CA ASP A 241 20.68 43.59 8.62
C ASP A 241 20.51 43.93 7.14
N ASP A 242 19.42 43.48 6.52
CA ASP A 242 18.68 44.31 5.56
C ASP A 242 17.26 43.74 5.30
N VAL A 243 16.34 44.02 6.22
CA VAL A 243 14.90 44.07 5.89
C VAL A 243 14.50 45.54 5.96
N ARG A 244 14.19 46.05 4.78
CA ARG A 244 13.68 47.37 4.43
C ARG A 244 12.59 47.86 5.38
N GLU A 245 12.63 49.18 5.61
CA GLU A 245 11.50 50.07 5.93
C GLU A 245 10.26 49.43 6.61
N ILE A 246 10.03 49.91 7.83
CA ILE A 246 8.80 49.94 8.67
C ILE A 246 8.74 48.86 9.76
#